data_AF-Q0BD05-F1
#
_entry.id   AF-Q0BD05-F1
#
_cell.length_a   1.000
_cell.length_b   1.000
_cell.length_c   1.000
_cell.angle_alpha   90.00
_cell.angle_beta   90.00
_cell.angle_gamma   90.00
#
_symmetry.space_group_name_H-M   'P 1'
#
loop_
_entity.id
_entity.type
_entity.pdbx_description
1 polymer ?
#
loop_
_entity_poly.entity_id
_entity_poly.type
_entity_poly.pdbx_seq_one_letter_code
_entity_poly.pdbx_strand_id
1 'polypeptide(L)'
;MTTGVGKQLKDFGPAAAASDSDIFFSAQSGVEKKMTAVQLAAYMQAKVIQNKNVETFISGNGVTPGTFLPGGSSITLANNYGSINNIDVFADGAPQLDCALTGNVLGFPNGGIPNVSKITVKGALTVPVGAIGTGAVGDAQLANGSRIFYINKNTQLTPDYYECVADWNGVTGSDNTLNFQRLVNDIAAIGGGEIDLGNNGFFAFKNLIVPDGVRIYGRGRYRSGLVTTNVSGSGTANGGVIQLGNSSMLRGLSLTAATPMTGGILVLLLGNLAEVSDYQMTNYYTGVQAGSAALEVINARVAEGNMFSPSLVSGGNAIIGANFGNLVVEGVVGSGPASGPQPYSGLRLLNGDTAFVKAVNMTRHGAGLLMNPSPVQNLYSCVFSDSDFDSAVGQSSAQIAPLGGAVWGAKFNNVWFGLSTQDGLLISGAGGGTVDGVGLSNCEFPGNGGCGLNVSGANVSNVIVNGGWAAGNSQDGYRFTNGTSKFQLNGVTGGPCSGRGPNGGYGCQVVTGASNAYAIANSLFAGNSTGSLLDNGTGSSKSVNNNLLS
;
A
#
# COMPACT_ATOMS: atom_id res chain seq x y z
N MET A 1 -76.86 -17.43 15.89
CA MET A 1 -75.46 -17.72 15.53
C MET A 1 -75.27 -17.37 14.07
N THR A 2 -74.42 -16.39 13.82
CA THR A 2 -74.13 -15.77 12.51
C THR A 2 -73.35 -16.73 11.62
N THR A 3 -73.74 -16.82 10.35
CA THR A 3 -72.98 -17.45 9.26
C THR A 3 -71.65 -16.72 9.10
N GLY A 4 -70.59 -17.30 9.64
CA GLY A 4 -69.23 -16.77 9.53
C GLY A 4 -68.77 -16.79 8.08
N VAL A 5 -68.60 -15.61 7.50
CA VAL A 5 -67.95 -15.41 6.20
C VAL A 5 -66.49 -15.82 6.38
N GLY A 6 -66.13 -17.02 5.90
CA GLY A 6 -64.74 -17.44 5.83
C GLY A 6 -63.95 -16.43 4.99
N LYS A 7 -62.91 -15.82 5.55
CA LYS A 7 -62.02 -14.94 4.77
C LYS A 7 -61.25 -15.81 3.78
N GLN A 8 -61.51 -15.62 2.49
CA GLN A 8 -60.68 -16.14 1.41
C GLN A 8 -59.26 -15.57 1.57
N LEU A 9 -58.24 -16.44 1.56
CA LEU A 9 -56.86 -16.01 1.46
C LEU A 9 -56.69 -15.22 0.15
N LYS A 10 -55.88 -14.15 0.15
CA LYS A 10 -55.60 -13.38 -1.07
C LYS A 10 -55.15 -14.33 -2.18
N ASP A 11 -55.74 -14.20 -3.36
CA ASP A 11 -55.22 -14.86 -4.57
C ASP A 11 -53.79 -14.34 -4.79
N PHE A 12 -52.81 -15.19 -4.51
CA PHE A 12 -51.43 -14.91 -4.89
C PHE A 12 -51.39 -14.96 -6.42
N GLY A 13 -50.94 -13.87 -7.05
CA GLY A 13 -50.66 -13.88 -8.48
C GLY A 13 -49.66 -15.00 -8.83
N PRO A 14 -49.66 -15.52 -10.06
CA PRO A 14 -48.70 -16.54 -10.47
C PRO A 14 -47.29 -16.03 -10.20
N ALA A 15 -46.52 -16.78 -9.41
CA ALA A 15 -45.13 -16.44 -9.14
C ALA A 15 -44.36 -16.37 -10.47
N ALA A 16 -43.46 -15.38 -10.57
CA ALA A 16 -42.52 -15.33 -11.69
C ALA A 16 -41.74 -16.66 -11.77
N ALA A 17 -41.44 -17.11 -12.98
CA ALA A 17 -40.63 -18.31 -13.17
C ALA A 17 -39.27 -18.14 -12.49
N ALA A 18 -38.82 -19.20 -11.82
CA ALA A 18 -37.47 -19.29 -11.26
C ALA A 18 -36.42 -18.94 -12.34
N SER A 19 -35.42 -18.17 -11.97
CA SER A 19 -34.34 -17.68 -12.82
C SER A 19 -32.97 -18.04 -12.23
N ASP A 20 -31.90 -18.02 -13.03
CA ASP A 20 -30.55 -18.32 -12.52
C ASP A 20 -29.97 -17.23 -11.59
N SER A 21 -30.61 -16.05 -11.56
CA SER A 21 -30.37 -15.01 -10.56
C SER A 21 -30.93 -15.37 -9.18
N ASP A 22 -31.91 -16.28 -9.12
CA ASP A 22 -32.42 -16.77 -7.84
C ASP A 22 -31.44 -17.77 -7.23
N ILE A 23 -31.45 -17.84 -5.89
CA ILE A 23 -30.52 -18.69 -5.14
C ILE A 23 -31.27 -19.96 -4.72
N PHE A 24 -31.02 -21.06 -5.43
CA PHE A 24 -31.57 -22.37 -5.12
C PHE A 24 -30.47 -23.30 -4.63
N PHE A 25 -30.69 -23.99 -3.51
CA PHE A 25 -29.78 -25.02 -3.02
C PHE A 25 -30.48 -26.37 -2.92
N SER A 26 -29.77 -27.45 -3.24
CA SER A 26 -30.17 -28.82 -2.90
C SER A 26 -29.10 -29.50 -2.07
N ALA A 27 -29.52 -30.29 -1.09
CA ALA A 27 -28.66 -31.24 -0.39
C ALA A 27 -28.84 -32.63 -1.01
N GLN A 28 -27.76 -33.24 -1.51
CA GLN A 28 -27.74 -34.64 -1.94
C GLN A 28 -26.54 -35.34 -1.33
N SER A 29 -26.78 -36.46 -0.63
CA SER A 29 -25.72 -37.28 -0.02
C SER A 29 -24.77 -36.49 0.89
N GLY A 30 -25.31 -35.52 1.65
CA GLY A 30 -24.52 -34.66 2.55
C GLY A 30 -23.91 -33.42 1.90
N VAL A 31 -24.04 -33.25 0.58
CA VAL A 31 -23.43 -32.13 -0.16
C VAL A 31 -24.48 -31.09 -0.53
N GLU A 32 -24.27 -29.83 -0.15
CA GLU A 32 -25.10 -28.68 -0.56
C GLU A 32 -24.56 -28.02 -1.84
N LYS A 33 -25.44 -27.71 -2.81
CA LYS A 33 -25.05 -27.12 -4.10
C LYS A 33 -26.07 -26.10 -4.60
N LYS A 34 -25.58 -25.01 -5.22
CA LYS A 34 -26.41 -24.09 -6.00
C LYS A 34 -26.94 -24.79 -7.26
N MET A 35 -28.26 -24.83 -7.41
CA MET A 35 -28.94 -25.32 -8.62
C MET A 35 -29.23 -24.17 -9.58
N THR A 36 -29.17 -24.43 -10.88
CA THR A 36 -29.77 -23.54 -11.89
C THR A 36 -31.29 -23.67 -11.89
N ALA A 37 -32.00 -22.66 -12.39
CA ALA A 37 -33.45 -22.72 -12.55
C ALA A 37 -33.87 -23.91 -13.44
N VAL A 38 -33.05 -24.25 -14.45
CA VAL A 38 -33.27 -25.42 -15.32
C VAL A 38 -33.12 -26.73 -14.55
N GLN A 39 -32.12 -26.84 -13.68
CA GLN A 39 -31.94 -28.03 -12.83
C GLN A 39 -33.08 -28.17 -11.82
N LEU A 40 -33.53 -27.05 -11.25
CA LEU A 40 -34.67 -27.04 -10.34
C LEU A 40 -35.94 -27.46 -11.07
N ALA A 41 -36.18 -26.94 -12.27
CA ALA A 41 -37.31 -27.32 -13.10
C ALA A 41 -37.26 -28.81 -13.46
N ALA A 42 -36.10 -29.36 -13.82
CA ALA A 42 -35.93 -30.79 -14.08
C ALA A 42 -36.17 -31.65 -12.83
N TYR A 43 -35.64 -31.23 -11.67
CA TYR A 43 -35.87 -31.90 -10.38
C TYR A 43 -37.35 -31.86 -9.98
N MET A 44 -37.99 -30.70 -10.11
CA MET A 44 -39.41 -30.51 -9.81
C MET A 44 -40.29 -31.27 -10.79
N GLN A 45 -39.99 -31.28 -12.08
CA GLN A 45 -40.71 -32.11 -13.06
C GLN A 45 -40.57 -33.60 -12.74
N ALA A 46 -39.39 -34.06 -12.34
CA ALA A 46 -39.18 -35.43 -11.89
C ALA A 46 -39.92 -35.77 -10.58
N LYS A 47 -40.09 -34.80 -9.67
CA LYS A 47 -40.83 -34.98 -8.40
C LYS A 47 -42.35 -34.88 -8.57
N VAL A 48 -42.81 -33.97 -9.43
CA VAL A 48 -44.23 -33.68 -9.67
C VAL A 48 -44.83 -34.68 -10.67
N ILE A 49 -44.02 -35.24 -11.56
CA ILE A 49 -44.39 -36.31 -12.50
C ILE A 49 -43.67 -37.60 -12.09
N GLN A 50 -44.05 -38.18 -10.95
CA GLN A 50 -43.78 -39.60 -10.71
C GLN A 50 -45.07 -40.32 -10.40
N ASN A 51 -45.68 -40.89 -11.44
CA ASN A 51 -46.34 -42.17 -11.27
C ASN A 51 -45.30 -43.08 -10.60
N LYS A 52 -45.53 -43.48 -9.33
CA LYS A 52 -44.66 -44.44 -8.64
C LYS A 52 -44.46 -45.61 -9.59
N ASN A 53 -43.21 -45.89 -9.98
CA ASN A 53 -42.93 -47.06 -10.79
C ASN A 53 -43.31 -48.29 -9.99
N VAL A 54 -43.97 -49.23 -10.65
CA VAL A 54 -44.46 -50.45 -10.02
C VAL A 54 -43.71 -51.64 -10.62
N GLU A 55 -42.89 -52.28 -9.80
CA GLU A 55 -42.33 -53.58 -10.13
C GLU A 55 -43.15 -54.67 -9.44
N THR A 56 -43.50 -55.69 -10.21
CA THR A 56 -44.20 -56.88 -9.73
C THR A 56 -43.29 -58.08 -9.87
N PHE A 57 -43.13 -58.80 -8.77
CA PHE A 57 -42.40 -60.05 -8.70
C PHE A 57 -43.38 -61.18 -8.36
N ILE A 58 -43.24 -62.31 -9.04
CA ILE A 58 -44.02 -63.53 -8.78
C ILE A 58 -43.10 -64.63 -8.23
N SER A 59 -43.66 -65.61 -7.54
CA SER A 59 -42.88 -66.75 -7.05
C SER A 59 -42.16 -67.47 -8.21
N GLY A 60 -40.87 -67.76 -8.05
CA GLY A 60 -40.02 -68.38 -9.05
C GLY A 60 -38.64 -68.75 -8.50
N ASN A 61 -37.64 -68.83 -9.38
CA ASN A 61 -36.29 -69.26 -8.99
C ASN A 61 -35.49 -68.17 -8.25
N GLY A 62 -35.99 -66.93 -8.18
CA GLY A 62 -35.30 -65.80 -7.54
C GLY A 62 -34.08 -65.28 -8.31
N VAL A 63 -33.79 -65.83 -9.48
CA VAL A 63 -32.67 -65.44 -10.35
C VAL A 63 -33.15 -64.74 -11.63
N THR A 64 -34.41 -64.95 -12.01
CA THR A 64 -35.01 -64.31 -13.19
C THR A 64 -35.59 -62.95 -12.81
N PRO A 65 -35.32 -61.85 -13.54
CA PRO A 65 -35.95 -60.55 -13.29
C PRO A 65 -37.48 -60.66 -13.23
N GLY A 66 -38.10 -60.06 -12.21
CA GLY A 66 -39.54 -60.19 -11.98
C GLY A 66 -39.97 -61.48 -11.27
N THR A 67 -39.03 -62.27 -10.73
CA THR A 67 -39.32 -63.42 -9.86
C THR A 67 -38.63 -63.31 -8.51
N PHE A 68 -39.18 -63.98 -7.50
CA PHE A 68 -38.54 -64.12 -6.17
C PHE A 68 -38.62 -65.56 -5.69
N LEU A 69 -37.66 -65.97 -4.84
CA LEU A 69 -37.67 -67.29 -4.20
C LEU A 69 -38.35 -67.15 -2.82
N PRO A 70 -39.48 -67.81 -2.53
CA PRO A 70 -40.06 -67.82 -1.19
C PRO A 70 -39.05 -68.30 -0.15
N GLY A 71 -38.91 -67.56 0.96
CA GLY A 71 -37.87 -67.81 1.97
C GLY A 71 -36.45 -67.35 1.59
N GLY A 72 -36.26 -66.79 0.40
CA GLY A 72 -34.99 -66.17 -0.01
C GLY A 72 -34.70 -64.90 0.80
N SER A 73 -33.43 -64.48 0.87
CA SER A 73 -33.03 -63.32 1.69
C SER A 73 -33.20 -61.96 0.99
N SER A 74 -33.41 -61.93 -0.34
CA SER A 74 -33.51 -60.69 -1.10
C SER A 74 -34.13 -60.84 -2.50
N ILE A 75 -34.51 -59.70 -3.09
CA ILE A 75 -34.96 -59.55 -4.47
C ILE A 75 -34.09 -58.48 -5.14
N THR A 76 -33.68 -58.72 -6.39
CA THR A 76 -33.02 -57.68 -7.20
C THR A 76 -34.05 -56.90 -8.02
N LEU A 77 -34.11 -55.60 -7.77
CA LEU A 77 -34.98 -54.66 -8.47
C LEU A 77 -34.42 -54.33 -9.86
N ALA A 78 -35.29 -54.20 -10.85
CA ALA A 78 -34.93 -53.84 -12.21
C ALA A 78 -34.63 -52.33 -12.33
N ASN A 79 -35.24 -51.50 -11.48
CA ASN A 79 -34.98 -50.07 -11.44
C ASN A 79 -34.13 -49.63 -10.24
N ASN A 80 -33.47 -48.49 -10.40
CA ASN A 80 -32.74 -47.81 -9.34
C ASN A 80 -33.72 -46.93 -8.54
N TYR A 81 -34.07 -47.34 -7.34
CA TYR A 81 -34.84 -46.52 -6.40
C TYR A 81 -33.91 -45.73 -5.47
N GLY A 82 -34.37 -44.56 -5.02
CA GLY A 82 -33.53 -43.63 -4.25
C GLY A 82 -33.11 -44.15 -2.87
N SER A 83 -34.06 -44.71 -2.12
CA SER A 83 -33.82 -45.28 -0.79
C SER A 83 -34.98 -46.19 -0.37
N ILE A 84 -34.82 -46.97 0.70
CA ILE A 84 -35.91 -47.77 1.30
C ILE A 84 -37.11 -46.89 1.70
N ASN A 85 -36.86 -45.64 2.12
CA ASN A 85 -37.91 -44.68 2.50
C ASN A 85 -38.66 -44.11 1.29
N ASN A 86 -38.21 -44.40 0.06
CA ASN A 86 -38.79 -43.94 -1.19
C ASN A 86 -39.55 -45.04 -1.94
N ILE A 87 -39.65 -46.24 -1.35
CA ILE A 87 -40.38 -47.38 -1.91
C ILE A 87 -41.40 -47.91 -0.90
N ASP A 88 -42.56 -48.32 -1.41
CA ASP A 88 -43.55 -49.10 -0.69
C ASP A 88 -43.45 -50.55 -1.18
N VAL A 89 -43.25 -51.50 -0.27
CA VAL A 89 -43.17 -52.93 -0.58
C VAL A 89 -44.44 -53.60 -0.10
N PHE A 90 -45.08 -54.39 -0.97
CA PHE A 90 -46.30 -55.14 -0.65
C PHE A 90 -46.12 -56.61 -0.97
N ALA A 91 -46.47 -57.49 -0.05
CA ALA A 91 -46.53 -58.93 -0.23
C ALA A 91 -48.01 -59.35 -0.27
N ASP A 92 -48.51 -59.81 -1.42
CA ASP A 92 -49.94 -60.05 -1.70
C ASP A 92 -50.88 -58.89 -1.30
N GLY A 93 -50.39 -57.65 -1.43
CA GLY A 93 -51.13 -56.45 -1.06
C GLY A 93 -50.97 -55.99 0.40
N ALA A 94 -50.34 -56.79 1.25
CA ALA A 94 -49.99 -56.39 2.62
C ALA A 94 -48.65 -55.64 2.66
N PRO A 95 -48.57 -54.44 3.28
CA PRO A 95 -47.32 -53.70 3.41
C PRO A 95 -46.22 -54.51 4.12
N GLN A 96 -44.99 -54.43 3.64
CA GLN A 96 -43.79 -54.99 4.26
C GLN A 96 -42.94 -53.84 4.78
N LEU A 97 -42.76 -53.78 6.11
CA LEU A 97 -42.05 -52.69 6.80
C LEU A 97 -40.64 -53.11 7.25
N ASP A 98 -40.31 -54.39 7.15
CA ASP A 98 -39.08 -55.01 7.61
C ASP A 98 -38.17 -55.39 6.43
N CYS A 99 -38.00 -54.46 5.49
CA CYS A 99 -37.11 -54.62 4.35
C CYS A 99 -36.01 -53.56 4.35
N ALA A 100 -34.89 -53.85 3.68
CA ALA A 100 -33.76 -52.94 3.53
C ALA A 100 -33.33 -52.86 2.06
N LEU A 101 -33.00 -51.67 1.57
CA LEU A 101 -32.54 -51.48 0.18
C LEU A 101 -31.05 -51.09 0.15
N THR A 102 -30.24 -51.90 -0.53
CA THR A 102 -28.83 -51.62 -0.80
C THR A 102 -28.57 -51.69 -2.29
N GLY A 103 -28.32 -50.54 -2.92
CA GLY A 103 -28.28 -50.45 -4.39
C GLY A 103 -29.63 -50.86 -4.98
N ASN A 104 -29.64 -51.92 -5.79
CA ASN A 104 -30.85 -52.49 -6.37
C ASN A 104 -31.31 -53.77 -5.66
N VAL A 105 -30.77 -54.09 -4.48
CA VAL A 105 -31.10 -55.31 -3.76
C VAL A 105 -32.00 -54.97 -2.57
N LEU A 106 -33.25 -55.45 -2.62
CA LEU A 106 -34.21 -55.37 -1.54
C LEU A 106 -34.08 -56.61 -0.66
N GLY A 107 -33.49 -56.47 0.52
CA GLY A 107 -33.31 -57.53 1.52
C GLY A 107 -34.47 -57.64 2.51
N PHE A 108 -34.72 -58.86 2.99
CA PHE A 108 -35.72 -59.20 4.01
C PHE A 108 -35.01 -59.81 5.23
N PRO A 109 -34.40 -58.98 6.10
CA PRO A 109 -33.46 -59.42 7.13
C PRO A 109 -34.05 -60.31 8.23
N ASN A 110 -35.37 -60.28 8.48
CA ASN A 110 -36.01 -60.92 9.64
C ASN A 110 -36.88 -62.13 9.27
N GLY A 111 -36.32 -63.10 8.54
CA GLY A 111 -37.00 -64.36 8.22
C GLY A 111 -37.19 -64.64 6.72
N GLY A 112 -36.58 -63.82 5.86
CA GLY A 112 -36.62 -63.98 4.41
C GLY A 112 -37.94 -63.50 3.81
N ILE A 113 -38.05 -63.67 2.51
CA ILE A 113 -39.22 -63.27 1.75
C ILE A 113 -40.44 -64.07 2.23
N PRO A 114 -41.55 -63.41 2.63
CA PRO A 114 -42.78 -64.09 3.03
C PRO A 114 -43.25 -65.11 2.00
N ASN A 115 -43.91 -66.18 2.45
CA ASN A 115 -44.50 -67.16 1.54
C ASN A 115 -45.77 -66.60 0.90
N VAL A 116 -45.60 -65.80 -0.15
CA VAL A 116 -46.66 -65.08 -0.87
C VAL A 116 -46.67 -65.42 -2.35
N SER A 117 -47.76 -65.08 -3.04
CA SER A 117 -47.88 -65.29 -4.48
C SER A 117 -47.20 -64.17 -5.29
N LYS A 118 -47.16 -62.96 -4.74
CA LYS A 118 -46.70 -61.75 -5.42
C LYS A 118 -46.06 -60.76 -4.45
N ILE A 119 -44.98 -60.13 -4.91
CA ILE A 119 -44.39 -58.95 -4.28
C ILE A 119 -44.50 -57.77 -5.23
N THR A 120 -44.92 -56.63 -4.71
CA THR A 120 -45.03 -55.38 -5.48
C THR A 120 -44.18 -54.32 -4.82
N VAL A 121 -43.25 -53.74 -5.56
CA VAL A 121 -42.44 -52.60 -5.12
C VAL A 121 -42.92 -51.37 -5.87
N LYS A 122 -43.31 -50.33 -5.14
CA LYS A 122 -43.79 -49.07 -5.72
C LYS A 122 -42.91 -47.93 -5.24
N GLY A 123 -42.25 -47.19 -6.14
CA GLY A 123 -41.47 -46.06 -5.67
C GLY A 123 -40.93 -45.11 -6.70
N ALA A 124 -40.23 -44.12 -6.18
CA ALA A 124 -39.58 -43.06 -6.93
C ALA A 124 -38.23 -43.52 -7.47
N LEU A 125 -38.01 -43.35 -8.78
CA LEU A 125 -36.69 -43.57 -9.38
C LEU A 125 -35.68 -42.54 -8.89
N THR A 126 -34.42 -42.95 -8.77
CA THR A 126 -33.29 -42.04 -8.60
C THR A 126 -33.10 -41.22 -9.87
N VAL A 127 -33.11 -39.89 -9.74
CA VAL A 127 -32.81 -38.97 -10.85
C VAL A 127 -31.43 -38.37 -10.67
N PRO A 128 -30.49 -38.59 -11.60
CA PRO A 128 -29.18 -37.96 -11.56
C PRO A 128 -29.30 -36.44 -11.77
N VAL A 129 -28.80 -35.64 -10.83
CA VAL A 129 -28.73 -34.17 -10.98
C VAL A 129 -27.36 -33.77 -11.54
N GLY A 130 -26.99 -34.34 -12.69
CA GLY A 130 -25.78 -34.01 -13.46
C GLY A 130 -24.42 -34.25 -12.75
N ALA A 131 -23.32 -34.02 -13.47
CA ALA A 131 -21.97 -34.11 -12.92
C ALA A 131 -21.67 -32.91 -11.99
N ILE A 132 -20.86 -33.17 -10.96
CA ILE A 132 -20.38 -32.13 -10.04
C ILE A 132 -19.34 -31.28 -10.80
N GLY A 133 -19.61 -29.97 -10.92
CA GLY A 133 -18.66 -29.03 -11.53
C GLY A 133 -17.46 -28.78 -10.62
N THR A 134 -16.33 -28.39 -11.19
CA THR A 134 -15.02 -28.18 -10.54
C THR A 134 -14.99 -27.13 -9.41
N GLY A 135 -16.10 -26.45 -9.11
CA GLY A 135 -16.22 -25.44 -8.04
C GLY A 135 -17.12 -25.84 -6.86
N ALA A 136 -17.52 -27.11 -6.74
CA ALA A 136 -18.31 -27.57 -5.60
C ALA A 136 -17.44 -27.73 -4.33
N VAL A 137 -17.98 -27.32 -3.19
CA VAL A 137 -17.40 -27.60 -1.87
C VAL A 137 -18.19 -28.78 -1.30
N GLY A 138 -17.54 -29.94 -1.16
CA GLY A 138 -18.10 -31.11 -0.50
C GLY A 138 -17.22 -31.56 0.66
N ASP A 139 -17.57 -32.68 1.29
CA ASP A 139 -16.86 -33.21 2.46
C ASP A 139 -15.37 -33.48 2.19
N ALA A 140 -15.01 -33.83 0.96
CA ALA A 140 -13.61 -34.01 0.56
C ALA A 140 -12.81 -32.69 0.57
N GLN A 141 -13.48 -31.54 0.41
CA GLN A 141 -12.91 -30.20 0.46
C GLN A 141 -13.01 -29.57 1.86
N LEU A 142 -13.77 -30.17 2.78
CA LEU A 142 -13.97 -29.70 4.15
C LEU A 142 -13.41 -30.72 5.15
N ALA A 143 -12.14 -30.57 5.50
CA ALA A 143 -11.57 -31.29 6.64
C ALA A 143 -12.23 -30.87 7.96
N ASN A 144 -12.24 -31.74 8.96
CA ASN A 144 -12.73 -31.38 10.30
C ASN A 144 -11.93 -30.19 10.85
N GLY A 145 -12.61 -29.10 11.21
CA GLY A 145 -12.00 -27.81 11.56
C GLY A 145 -11.93 -26.78 10.42
N SER A 146 -12.37 -27.12 9.21
CA SER A 146 -12.48 -26.16 8.10
C SER A 146 -13.48 -25.06 8.45
N ARG A 147 -13.12 -23.82 8.13
CA ARG A 147 -14.00 -22.66 8.26
C ARG A 147 -14.48 -22.23 6.87
N ILE A 148 -15.78 -22.06 6.71
CA ILE A 148 -16.41 -21.60 5.46
C ILE A 148 -16.67 -20.10 5.61
N PHE A 149 -16.25 -19.29 4.64
CA PHE A 149 -16.39 -17.83 4.70
C PHE A 149 -17.04 -17.25 3.44
N TYR A 150 -17.81 -16.18 3.64
CA TYR A 150 -18.36 -15.35 2.57
C TYR A 150 -17.56 -14.04 2.49
N ILE A 151 -16.72 -13.89 1.47
CA ILE A 151 -16.00 -12.64 1.20
C ILE A 151 -16.90 -11.79 0.30
N ASN A 152 -17.53 -10.76 0.86
CA ASN A 152 -18.21 -9.73 0.08
C ASN A 152 -17.22 -8.64 -0.31
N LYS A 153 -17.41 -7.98 -1.47
CA LYS A 153 -16.62 -6.82 -1.91
C LYS A 153 -16.66 -5.63 -0.92
N ASN A 154 -17.61 -5.63 0.01
CA ASN A 154 -17.80 -4.56 0.99
C ASN A 154 -17.38 -4.94 2.41
N THR A 155 -16.80 -6.13 2.64
CA THR A 155 -16.34 -6.55 3.97
C THR A 155 -14.89 -6.15 4.19
N GLN A 156 -14.66 -5.33 5.21
CA GLN A 156 -13.34 -5.09 5.79
C GLN A 156 -12.81 -6.42 6.33
N LEU A 157 -11.73 -6.94 5.75
CA LEU A 157 -11.08 -8.16 6.27
C LEU A 157 -10.02 -7.75 7.30
N THR A 158 -10.06 -8.41 8.46
CA THR A 158 -9.06 -8.26 9.51
C THR A 158 -7.99 -9.36 9.42
N PRO A 159 -6.74 -9.08 9.85
CA PRO A 159 -5.67 -10.08 9.89
C PRO A 159 -6.00 -11.36 10.68
N ASP A 160 -6.86 -11.28 11.70
CA ASP A 160 -7.28 -12.41 12.52
C ASP A 160 -7.95 -13.53 11.71
N TYR A 161 -8.65 -13.20 10.62
CA TYR A 161 -9.27 -14.19 9.73
C TYR A 161 -8.23 -15.06 9.01
N TYR A 162 -7.00 -14.56 8.89
CA TYR A 162 -5.91 -15.19 8.15
C TYR A 162 -4.87 -15.81 9.08
N GLU A 163 -5.18 -15.99 10.36
CA GLU A 163 -4.24 -16.51 11.37
C GLU A 163 -2.98 -15.64 11.48
N CYS A 164 -3.10 -14.34 11.20
CA CYS A 164 -2.05 -13.40 11.56
C CYS A 164 -2.10 -13.19 13.08
N VAL A 165 -0.94 -13.23 13.72
CA VAL A 165 -0.80 -13.08 15.17
C VAL A 165 -0.20 -11.70 15.46
N ALA A 166 -0.97 -10.85 16.13
CA ALA A 166 -0.56 -9.52 16.59
C ALA A 166 0.18 -9.58 17.94
N ASP A 167 1.33 -10.24 17.99
CA ASP A 167 2.08 -10.52 19.23
C ASP A 167 3.42 -9.79 19.34
N TRP A 168 3.69 -8.80 18.48
CA TRP A 168 4.94 -8.05 18.56
C TRP A 168 5.02 -7.29 19.89
N ASN A 169 6.00 -7.66 20.72
CA ASN A 169 6.19 -7.12 22.07
C ASN A 169 7.32 -6.08 22.18
N GLY A 170 7.86 -5.63 21.05
CA GLY A 170 9.03 -4.75 20.99
C GLY A 170 10.36 -5.48 20.83
N VAL A 171 10.39 -6.80 20.98
CA VAL A 171 11.62 -7.62 20.88
C VAL A 171 11.41 -8.81 19.94
N THR A 172 10.29 -9.51 20.09
CA THR A 172 9.93 -10.72 19.33
C THR A 172 8.47 -10.65 18.91
N GLY A 173 8.15 -11.35 17.82
CA GLY A 173 6.79 -11.61 17.38
C GLY A 173 6.77 -12.72 16.34
N SER A 174 5.60 -13.28 16.09
CA SER A 174 5.36 -14.31 15.09
C SER A 174 5.61 -13.77 13.68
N ASP A 175 6.27 -14.56 12.82
CA ASP A 175 6.50 -14.19 11.42
C ASP A 175 5.19 -14.34 10.62
N ASN A 176 4.51 -13.22 10.38
CA ASN A 176 3.24 -13.16 9.67
C ASN A 176 3.41 -13.09 8.14
N THR A 177 4.62 -13.16 7.59
CA THR A 177 4.88 -12.89 6.17
C THR A 177 3.93 -13.64 5.23
N LEU A 178 3.79 -14.97 5.39
CA LEU A 178 2.96 -15.79 4.50
C LEU A 178 1.45 -15.53 4.69
N ASN A 179 1.01 -15.42 5.95
CA ASN A 179 -0.41 -15.21 6.27
C ASN A 179 -0.89 -13.82 5.85
N PHE A 180 -0.07 -12.80 6.09
CA PHE A 180 -0.36 -11.43 5.69
C PHE A 180 -0.31 -11.27 4.16
N GLN A 181 0.65 -11.93 3.48
CA GLN A 181 0.70 -11.92 2.02
C GLN A 181 -0.54 -12.60 1.40
N ARG A 182 -1.04 -13.68 2.01
CA ARG A 182 -2.29 -14.33 1.58
C ARG A 182 -3.49 -13.38 1.71
N LEU A 183 -3.62 -12.69 2.84
CA LEU A 183 -4.67 -11.70 3.06
C LEU A 183 -4.67 -10.60 1.98
N VAL A 184 -3.52 -9.96 1.72
CA VAL A 184 -3.47 -8.87 0.72
C VAL A 184 -3.75 -9.38 -0.69
N ASN A 185 -3.34 -10.61 -1.03
CA ASN A 185 -3.62 -11.21 -2.34
C ASN A 185 -5.10 -11.53 -2.52
N ASP A 186 -5.79 -12.02 -1.49
CA ASP A 186 -7.23 -12.31 -1.57
C ASP A 186 -8.07 -11.03 -1.72
N ILE A 187 -7.69 -9.96 -1.01
CA ILE A 187 -8.31 -8.64 -1.21
C ILE A 187 -8.07 -8.12 -2.62
N ALA A 188 -6.86 -8.28 -3.16
CA ALA A 188 -6.59 -7.91 -4.55
C ALA A 188 -7.43 -8.73 -5.54
N ALA A 189 -7.61 -10.04 -5.29
CA ALA A 189 -8.37 -10.94 -6.17
C ALA A 189 -9.86 -10.57 -6.29
N ILE A 190 -10.44 -9.90 -5.30
CA ILE A 190 -11.83 -9.39 -5.37
C ILE A 190 -11.94 -7.98 -5.98
N GLY A 191 -10.84 -7.38 -6.41
CA GLY A 191 -10.76 -6.06 -7.05
C GLY A 191 -10.23 -4.93 -6.18
N GLY A 192 -9.55 -5.25 -5.07
CA GLY A 192 -9.06 -4.28 -4.09
C GLY A 192 -9.99 -4.13 -2.88
N GLY A 193 -9.56 -3.35 -1.90
CA GLY A 193 -10.29 -3.17 -0.65
C GLY A 193 -9.41 -2.72 0.51
N GLU A 194 -10.01 -2.70 1.70
CA GLU A 194 -9.39 -2.17 2.90
C GLU A 194 -9.12 -3.27 3.93
N ILE A 195 -7.92 -3.27 4.48
CA ILE A 195 -7.47 -4.12 5.58
C ILE A 195 -7.28 -3.23 6.80
N ASP A 196 -7.91 -3.61 7.91
CA ASP A 196 -7.74 -2.91 9.19
C ASP A 196 -6.96 -3.78 10.16
N LEU A 197 -5.85 -3.23 10.64
CA LEU A 197 -4.97 -3.90 11.59
C LEU A 197 -5.61 -4.07 12.98
N GLY A 198 -6.70 -3.33 13.27
CA GLY A 198 -7.34 -3.35 14.58
C GLY A 198 -6.51 -2.64 15.65
N ASN A 199 -7.09 -2.45 16.84
CA ASN A 199 -6.40 -1.82 17.95
C ASN A 199 -5.40 -2.80 18.59
N ASN A 200 -4.19 -2.34 18.91
CA ASN A 200 -3.03 -3.14 19.32
C ASN A 200 -2.56 -4.16 18.27
N GLY A 201 -2.93 -3.98 17.00
CA GLY A 201 -2.51 -4.84 15.89
C GLY A 201 -1.08 -4.55 15.44
N PHE A 202 -0.09 -5.16 16.07
CA PHE A 202 1.31 -5.08 15.66
C PHE A 202 1.79 -6.41 15.07
N PHE A 203 2.01 -6.42 13.76
CA PHE A 203 2.33 -7.63 13.00
C PHE A 203 3.78 -7.61 12.54
N ALA A 204 4.54 -8.62 12.95
CA ALA A 204 5.90 -8.82 12.48
C ALA A 204 5.92 -9.58 11.14
N PHE A 205 6.75 -9.17 10.20
CA PHE A 205 6.89 -9.81 8.89
C PHE A 205 8.32 -9.59 8.34
N LYS A 206 8.67 -10.23 7.24
CA LYS A 206 9.95 -10.01 6.54
C LYS A 206 9.77 -9.06 5.38
N ASN A 207 8.85 -9.38 4.47
CA ASN A 207 8.53 -8.59 3.28
C ASN A 207 7.02 -8.64 2.99
N LEU A 208 6.50 -7.61 2.34
CA LEU A 208 5.09 -7.52 1.96
C LEU A 208 4.96 -6.83 0.60
N ILE A 209 4.25 -7.47 -0.33
CA ILE A 209 3.88 -6.86 -1.61
C ILE A 209 2.38 -6.56 -1.52
N VAL A 210 2.02 -5.28 -1.48
CA VAL A 210 0.65 -4.78 -1.45
C VAL A 210 0.22 -4.50 -2.90
N PRO A 211 -0.67 -5.33 -3.49
CA PRO A 211 -1.08 -5.15 -4.88
C PRO A 211 -1.94 -3.92 -5.11
N ASP A 212 -2.26 -3.67 -6.38
CA ASP A 212 -3.10 -2.56 -6.80
C ASP A 212 -4.45 -2.52 -6.06
N GLY A 213 -4.85 -1.33 -5.64
CA GLY A 213 -6.14 -1.08 -4.99
C GLY A 213 -6.29 -1.62 -3.56
N VAL A 214 -5.26 -2.24 -2.99
CA VAL A 214 -5.27 -2.72 -1.60
C VAL A 214 -4.79 -1.62 -0.66
N ARG A 215 -5.54 -1.36 0.41
CA ARG A 215 -5.25 -0.30 1.38
C ARG A 215 -5.19 -0.87 2.79
N ILE A 216 -4.14 -0.57 3.53
CA ILE A 216 -3.94 -1.05 4.90
C ILE A 216 -4.04 0.14 5.86
N TYR A 217 -4.96 0.04 6.81
CA TYR A 217 -5.23 1.06 7.82
C TYR A 217 -4.88 0.54 9.21
N GLY A 218 -4.20 1.37 9.99
CA GLY A 218 -4.13 1.21 11.43
C GLY A 218 -5.17 2.05 12.16
N ARG A 219 -5.23 1.89 13.49
CA ARG A 219 -6.09 2.68 14.38
C ARG A 219 -5.34 3.84 15.04
N GLY A 220 -4.20 4.24 14.47
CA GLY A 220 -3.34 5.33 14.91
C GLY A 220 -1.87 4.91 15.00
N ARG A 221 -0.96 5.91 14.87
CA ARG A 221 0.52 5.75 14.81
C ARG A 221 1.18 4.96 15.94
N TYR A 222 0.49 4.78 17.07
CA TYR A 222 0.98 4.04 18.25
C TYR A 222 0.06 2.90 18.67
N ARG A 223 -0.97 2.62 17.89
CA ARG A 223 -2.00 1.63 18.23
C ARG A 223 -1.96 0.42 17.31
N SER A 224 -1.45 0.56 16.11
CA SER A 224 -1.29 -0.54 15.17
C SER A 224 -0.04 -0.31 14.35
N GLY A 225 0.57 -1.39 13.88
CA GLY A 225 1.84 -1.28 13.19
C GLY A 225 2.23 -2.50 12.38
N LEU A 226 3.08 -2.23 11.40
CA LEU A 226 3.78 -3.23 10.63
C LEU A 226 5.26 -3.17 11.05
N VAL A 227 5.78 -4.30 11.52
CA VAL A 227 7.16 -4.43 11.98
C VAL A 227 7.94 -5.37 11.09
N THR A 228 8.97 -4.88 10.42
CA THR A 228 9.85 -5.75 9.64
C THR A 228 10.97 -6.36 10.49
N THR A 229 11.22 -7.63 10.29
CA THR A 229 12.40 -8.36 10.80
C THR A 229 13.52 -8.43 9.76
N ASN A 230 13.29 -7.90 8.55
CA ASN A 230 14.25 -7.87 7.47
C ASN A 230 15.15 -6.62 7.56
N VAL A 231 16.21 -6.74 8.34
CA VAL A 231 17.16 -5.65 8.62
C VAL A 231 17.98 -5.23 7.40
N SER A 232 18.17 -6.12 6.44
CA SER A 232 18.95 -5.82 5.23
C SER A 232 18.20 -4.95 4.23
N GLY A 233 16.87 -4.84 4.40
CA GLY A 233 15.97 -4.23 3.42
C GLY A 233 15.96 -4.94 2.07
N SER A 234 16.44 -6.18 1.99
CA SER A 234 16.48 -6.99 0.76
C SER A 234 15.49 -8.15 0.85
N GLY A 235 14.64 -8.34 -0.15
CA GLY A 235 13.67 -9.46 -0.09
C GLY A 235 12.45 -9.37 -0.99
N THR A 236 12.21 -8.22 -1.62
CA THR A 236 11.28 -8.10 -2.75
C THR A 236 12.05 -7.87 -4.05
N ALA A 237 11.42 -8.15 -5.19
CA ALA A 237 12.04 -8.04 -6.51
C ALA A 237 12.65 -6.66 -6.81
N ASN A 238 12.13 -5.60 -6.19
CA ASN A 238 12.59 -4.22 -6.40
C ASN A 238 13.23 -3.59 -5.14
N GLY A 239 13.55 -4.40 -4.12
CA GLY A 239 14.39 -3.98 -2.97
C GLY A 239 13.69 -3.17 -1.86
N GLY A 240 12.36 -3.16 -1.82
CA GLY A 240 11.58 -2.55 -0.72
C GLY A 240 10.98 -3.60 0.21
N VAL A 241 11.04 -3.42 1.53
CA VAL A 241 10.43 -4.34 2.49
C VAL A 241 8.92 -4.39 2.31
N ILE A 242 8.27 -3.24 2.19
CA ILE A 242 6.86 -3.10 1.80
C ILE A 242 6.82 -2.45 0.41
N GLN A 243 6.21 -3.12 -0.56
CA GLN A 243 6.00 -2.58 -1.91
C GLN A 243 4.53 -2.22 -2.11
N LEU A 244 4.26 -1.01 -2.59
CA LEU A 244 2.93 -0.50 -2.86
C LEU A 244 2.66 -0.40 -4.37
N GLY A 245 1.64 -1.12 -4.85
CA GLY A 245 1.09 -1.05 -6.20
C GLY A 245 0.18 0.17 -6.45
N ASN A 246 -0.48 0.21 -7.61
CA ASN A 246 -1.30 1.35 -8.02
C ASN A 246 -2.46 1.59 -7.06
N SER A 247 -2.69 2.85 -6.66
CA SER A 247 -3.79 3.23 -5.75
C SER A 247 -3.82 2.46 -4.43
N SER A 248 -2.67 1.89 -4.02
CA SER A 248 -2.50 1.22 -2.73
C SER A 248 -2.03 2.21 -1.66
N MET A 249 -2.32 1.89 -0.41
CA MET A 249 -2.13 2.83 0.70
C MET A 249 -1.69 2.15 1.99
N LEU A 250 -0.82 2.82 2.74
CA LEU A 250 -0.58 2.57 4.16
C LEU A 250 -0.97 3.82 4.94
N ARG A 251 -1.89 3.70 5.91
CA ARG A 251 -2.35 4.87 6.68
C ARG A 251 -2.59 4.60 8.16
N GLY A 252 -2.28 5.57 9.01
CA GLY A 252 -2.71 5.57 10.41
C GLY A 252 -2.01 4.52 11.28
N LEU A 253 -0.73 4.23 11.02
CA LEU A 253 0.00 3.11 11.62
C LEU A 253 1.49 3.42 11.85
N SER A 254 2.17 2.59 12.66
CA SER A 254 3.64 2.60 12.74
C SER A 254 4.28 1.67 11.71
N LEU A 255 5.36 2.12 11.09
CA LEU A 255 6.21 1.39 10.16
C LEU A 255 7.61 1.29 10.77
N THR A 256 7.98 0.14 11.29
CA THR A 256 9.21 0.01 12.09
C THR A 256 10.01 -1.20 11.66
N ALA A 257 11.33 -1.09 11.71
CA ALA A 257 12.19 -2.28 11.72
C ALA A 257 12.47 -2.72 13.17
N ALA A 258 12.36 -4.02 13.42
CA ALA A 258 12.58 -4.67 14.71
C ALA A 258 13.94 -4.28 15.32
N THR A 259 14.96 -4.21 14.47
CA THR A 259 16.25 -3.61 14.76
C THR A 259 16.60 -2.62 13.64
N PRO A 260 17.46 -1.63 13.89
CA PRO A 260 17.87 -0.67 12.86
C PRO A 260 18.30 -1.35 11.56
N MET A 261 17.68 -0.98 10.45
CA MET A 261 18.01 -1.53 9.14
C MET A 261 19.45 -1.15 8.76
N THR A 262 20.15 -2.05 8.09
CA THR A 262 21.53 -1.84 7.61
C THR A 262 21.59 -1.51 6.13
N GLY A 263 20.48 -1.60 5.41
CA GLY A 263 20.36 -1.34 3.98
C GLY A 263 18.91 -1.33 3.50
N GLY A 264 18.72 -1.05 2.21
CA GLY A 264 17.44 -1.14 1.52
C GLY A 264 16.38 -0.10 1.94
N ILE A 265 15.14 -0.35 1.53
CA ILE A 265 14.03 0.60 1.62
C ILE A 265 12.91 -0.01 2.46
N LEU A 266 12.37 0.71 3.44
CA LEU A 266 11.27 0.20 4.25
C LEU A 266 9.95 0.22 3.47
N VAL A 267 9.60 1.34 2.84
CA VAL A 267 8.42 1.46 1.98
C VAL A 267 8.80 1.94 0.58
N LEU A 268 8.42 1.17 -0.42
CA LEU A 268 8.67 1.46 -1.83
C LEU A 268 7.35 1.65 -2.55
N LEU A 269 7.11 2.87 -3.06
CA LEU A 269 5.94 3.24 -3.84
C LEU A 269 6.25 3.00 -5.32
N LEU A 270 5.69 1.94 -5.92
CA LEU A 270 5.89 1.59 -7.33
C LEU A 270 4.66 1.81 -8.20
N GLY A 271 3.49 1.98 -7.58
CA GLY A 271 2.27 2.31 -8.28
C GLY A 271 2.01 3.81 -8.40
N ASN A 272 1.30 4.18 -9.45
CA ASN A 272 0.65 5.49 -9.54
C ASN A 272 -0.36 5.62 -8.39
N LEU A 273 -0.46 6.81 -7.80
CA LEU A 273 -1.34 7.08 -6.65
C LEU A 273 -1.02 6.25 -5.40
N ALA A 274 0.15 5.61 -5.34
CA ALA A 274 0.58 4.91 -4.14
C ALA A 274 0.86 5.92 -3.01
N GLU A 275 0.36 5.62 -1.81
CA GLU A 275 0.39 6.56 -0.68
C GLU A 275 0.88 5.91 0.60
N VAL A 276 1.71 6.65 1.33
CA VAL A 276 1.94 6.42 2.76
C VAL A 276 1.60 7.71 3.52
N SER A 277 0.62 7.64 4.42
CA SER A 277 0.13 8.81 5.15
C SER A 277 -0.19 8.56 6.61
N ASP A 278 -0.25 9.61 7.43
CA ASP A 278 -0.55 9.55 8.86
C ASP A 278 0.23 8.44 9.58
N TYR A 279 1.56 8.47 9.45
CA TYR A 279 2.42 7.37 9.87
C TYR A 279 3.47 7.79 10.90
N GLN A 280 3.99 6.80 11.61
CA GLN A 280 5.25 6.93 12.32
C GLN A 280 6.25 5.92 11.78
N MET A 281 7.49 6.34 11.55
CA MET A 281 8.55 5.50 11.03
C MET A 281 9.81 5.55 11.90
N THR A 282 10.33 4.37 12.25
CA THR A 282 11.54 4.23 13.08
C THR A 282 12.45 3.11 12.58
N ASN A 283 13.73 3.17 12.94
CA ASN A 283 14.75 2.16 12.63
C ASN A 283 14.96 1.93 11.11
N TYR A 284 14.59 2.89 10.28
CA TYR A 284 14.73 2.81 8.83
C TYR A 284 16.17 3.10 8.38
N TYR A 285 16.60 2.46 7.28
CA TYR A 285 17.80 2.87 6.55
C TYR A 285 17.40 3.87 5.46
N THR A 286 16.66 3.41 4.44
CA THR A 286 15.80 4.29 3.63
C THR A 286 14.36 4.14 4.08
N GLY A 287 13.71 5.24 4.45
CA GLY A 287 12.34 5.21 4.95
C GLY A 287 11.33 4.97 3.83
N VAL A 288 11.15 5.95 2.96
CA VAL A 288 10.23 5.88 1.82
C VAL A 288 10.97 6.17 0.53
N GLN A 289 10.72 5.39 -0.52
CA GLN A 289 11.13 5.72 -1.87
C GLN A 289 9.93 5.73 -2.82
N ALA A 290 9.79 6.79 -3.60
CA ALA A 290 8.83 6.91 -4.69
C ALA A 290 9.51 6.67 -6.04
N GLY A 291 9.05 5.62 -6.74
CA GLY A 291 9.59 5.19 -8.01
C GLY A 291 10.93 4.46 -7.89
N SER A 292 11.54 4.20 -9.05
CA SER A 292 12.87 3.61 -9.15
C SER A 292 13.57 4.13 -10.39
N ALA A 293 14.87 3.84 -10.54
CA ALA A 293 15.60 4.22 -11.76
C ALA A 293 14.93 3.69 -13.05
N ALA A 294 14.20 2.56 -12.98
CA ALA A 294 13.54 1.94 -14.12
C ALA A 294 12.04 2.28 -14.25
N LEU A 295 11.42 2.83 -13.20
CA LEU A 295 9.96 3.01 -13.14
C LEU A 295 9.60 4.38 -12.59
N GLU A 296 8.94 5.18 -13.42
CA GLU A 296 8.30 6.42 -13.02
C GLU A 296 6.99 6.13 -12.29
N VAL A 297 6.74 6.85 -11.19
CA VAL A 297 5.45 6.84 -10.50
C VAL A 297 4.78 8.20 -10.56
N ILE A 298 3.49 8.20 -10.86
CA ILE A 298 2.70 9.42 -11.00
C ILE A 298 1.84 9.62 -9.75
N ASN A 299 1.92 10.81 -9.18
CA ASN A 299 1.13 11.25 -8.04
C ASN A 299 1.29 10.35 -6.80
N ALA A 300 2.51 9.85 -6.58
CA ALA A 300 2.88 9.19 -5.34
C ALA A 300 2.88 10.21 -4.18
N ARG A 301 2.45 9.77 -2.99
CA ARG A 301 2.25 10.67 -1.85
C ARG A 301 2.90 10.14 -0.57
N VAL A 302 3.68 11.01 0.09
CA VAL A 302 4.27 10.79 1.41
C VAL A 302 3.80 11.92 2.33
N ALA A 303 2.85 11.64 3.23
CA ALA A 303 2.16 12.72 3.94
C ALA A 303 1.99 12.48 5.44
N GLU A 304 1.89 13.58 6.21
CA GLU A 304 1.49 13.57 7.62
C GLU A 304 2.32 12.61 8.48
N GLY A 305 3.62 12.49 8.20
CA GLY A 305 4.49 11.46 8.76
C GLY A 305 5.45 11.96 9.84
N ASN A 306 5.71 11.13 10.85
CA ASN A 306 6.81 11.33 11.80
C ASN A 306 7.92 10.30 11.52
N MET A 307 9.15 10.74 11.27
CA MET A 307 10.29 9.87 10.98
C MET A 307 11.41 10.14 11.98
N PHE A 308 11.73 9.20 12.85
CA PHE A 308 12.74 9.41 13.88
C PHE A 308 13.51 8.14 14.22
N SER A 309 14.64 8.29 14.89
CA SER A 309 15.55 7.17 15.19
C SER A 309 15.89 6.36 13.94
N PRO A 310 16.43 6.99 12.88
CA PRO A 310 16.92 6.23 11.73
C PRO A 310 18.09 5.34 12.12
N SER A 311 18.44 4.44 11.21
CA SER A 311 19.69 3.71 11.28
C SER A 311 20.90 4.66 11.33
N LEU A 312 21.89 4.27 12.13
CA LEU A 312 23.20 4.94 12.19
C LEU A 312 24.15 4.48 11.08
N VAL A 313 23.71 3.55 10.22
CA VAL A 313 24.50 3.07 9.09
C VAL A 313 24.54 4.16 8.00
N SER A 314 25.74 4.43 7.50
CA SER A 314 25.96 5.45 6.45
C SER A 314 25.21 5.12 5.15
N GLY A 315 24.72 6.16 4.47
CA GLY A 315 24.08 6.08 3.15
C GLY A 315 22.54 6.07 3.16
N GLY A 316 21.91 5.91 4.33
CA GLY A 316 20.44 5.91 4.49
C GLY A 316 19.78 7.25 4.16
N ASN A 317 18.48 7.26 3.90
CA ASN A 317 17.72 8.48 3.54
C ASN A 317 16.34 8.44 4.21
N ALA A 318 15.75 9.57 4.58
CA ALA A 318 14.36 9.53 5.05
C ALA A 318 13.41 9.26 3.87
N ILE A 319 13.49 10.09 2.83
CA ILE A 319 12.63 10.02 1.65
C ILE A 319 13.46 10.15 0.37
N ILE A 320 13.16 9.34 -0.64
CA ILE A 320 13.75 9.43 -1.98
C ILE A 320 12.64 9.58 -3.03
N GLY A 321 12.67 10.64 -3.84
CA GLY A 321 12.00 10.72 -5.13
C GLY A 321 12.94 10.22 -6.23
N ALA A 322 12.82 8.96 -6.61
CA ALA A 322 13.78 8.30 -7.50
C ALA A 322 13.47 8.49 -8.99
N ASN A 323 12.19 8.41 -9.34
CA ASN A 323 11.66 8.72 -10.67
C ASN A 323 10.15 9.00 -10.55
N PHE A 324 9.72 10.24 -10.74
CA PHE A 324 8.35 10.63 -10.42
C PHE A 324 7.76 11.68 -11.37
N GLY A 325 6.43 11.65 -11.50
CA GLY A 325 5.62 12.74 -12.02
C GLY A 325 4.61 13.19 -10.95
N ASN A 326 4.59 14.47 -10.57
CA ASN A 326 3.70 15.01 -9.53
C ASN A 326 3.89 14.38 -8.14
N LEU A 327 5.13 14.21 -7.68
CA LEU A 327 5.38 13.72 -6.30
C LEU A 327 4.84 14.71 -5.27
N VAL A 328 4.15 14.23 -4.24
CA VAL A 328 3.69 15.05 -3.11
C VAL A 328 4.36 14.60 -1.81
N VAL A 329 5.03 15.53 -1.14
CA VAL A 329 5.57 15.34 0.21
C VAL A 329 5.04 16.45 1.12
N GLU A 330 4.19 16.12 2.09
CA GLU A 330 3.48 17.13 2.86
C GLU A 330 3.37 16.80 4.35
N GLY A 331 3.66 17.77 5.22
CA GLY A 331 3.40 17.61 6.66
C GLY A 331 4.26 16.50 7.28
N VAL A 332 5.50 16.35 6.82
CA VAL A 332 6.43 15.33 7.31
C VAL A 332 7.47 15.95 8.23
N VAL A 333 7.63 15.37 9.42
CA VAL A 333 8.68 15.75 10.37
C VAL A 333 9.67 14.60 10.51
N GLY A 334 10.91 14.85 10.14
CA GLY A 334 12.03 13.94 10.22
C GLY A 334 13.11 14.45 11.18
N SER A 335 13.56 13.60 12.09
CA SER A 335 14.71 13.87 12.95
C SER A 335 15.71 12.72 12.88
N GLY A 336 16.94 13.06 12.51
CA GLY A 336 18.05 12.13 12.54
C GLY A 336 18.48 11.76 13.97
N PRO A 337 19.56 11.00 14.13
CA PRO A 337 19.98 10.54 15.44
C PRO A 337 20.49 11.71 16.30
N ALA A 338 20.30 11.59 17.61
CA ALA A 338 20.75 12.62 18.54
C ALA A 338 22.28 12.73 18.63
N SER A 339 22.97 11.62 18.34
CA SER A 339 24.42 11.50 18.27
C SER A 339 24.79 10.41 17.26
N GLY A 340 26.03 10.46 16.75
CA GLY A 340 26.52 9.52 15.74
C GLY A 340 26.29 9.97 14.29
N PRO A 341 26.56 9.09 13.30
CA PRO A 341 26.43 9.42 11.89
C PRO A 341 24.98 9.76 11.52
N GLN A 342 24.78 10.89 10.86
CA GLN A 342 23.50 11.24 10.27
C GLN A 342 23.24 10.41 9.01
N PRO A 343 21.97 10.11 8.66
CA PRO A 343 21.62 9.59 7.33
C PRO A 343 22.21 10.49 6.23
N TYR A 344 22.41 9.96 5.04
CA TYR A 344 22.97 10.72 3.93
C TYR A 344 22.10 11.93 3.56
N SER A 345 20.78 11.77 3.59
CA SER A 345 19.85 12.90 3.38
C SER A 345 18.48 12.71 4.05
N GLY A 346 17.77 13.82 4.26
CA GLY A 346 16.37 13.83 4.68
C GLY A 346 15.48 13.55 3.48
N LEU A 347 15.35 14.52 2.59
CA LEU A 347 14.65 14.38 1.31
C LEU A 347 15.66 14.40 0.15
N ARG A 348 15.70 13.33 -0.64
CA ARG A 348 16.53 13.23 -1.85
C ARG A 348 15.69 13.18 -3.10
N LEU A 349 15.97 14.02 -4.08
CA LEU A 349 15.34 13.98 -5.39
C LEU A 349 16.40 13.64 -6.45
N LEU A 350 16.08 12.65 -7.30
CA LEU A 350 16.99 12.10 -8.31
C LEU A 350 16.52 12.33 -9.73
N ASN A 351 15.26 12.03 -10.02
CA ASN A 351 14.67 12.20 -11.34
C ASN A 351 13.17 12.46 -11.21
N GLY A 352 12.63 13.39 -11.98
CA GLY A 352 11.20 13.62 -12.04
C GLY A 352 10.81 14.96 -12.65
N ASP A 353 9.55 15.04 -13.07
CA ASP A 353 8.98 16.26 -13.65
C ASP A 353 8.65 17.28 -12.57
N THR A 354 7.56 17.05 -11.84
CA THR A 354 7.05 18.01 -10.85
C THR A 354 7.02 17.38 -9.45
N ALA A 355 7.42 18.15 -8.45
CA ALA A 355 7.26 17.80 -7.03
C ALA A 355 6.67 18.97 -6.23
N PHE A 356 5.77 18.65 -5.30
CA PHE A 356 5.21 19.59 -4.34
C PHE A 356 5.61 19.16 -2.93
N VAL A 357 6.44 19.97 -2.29
CA VAL A 357 6.99 19.73 -0.97
C VAL A 357 6.55 20.85 -0.04
N LYS A 358 5.78 20.52 1.01
CA LYS A 358 5.18 21.54 1.89
C LYS A 358 5.16 21.11 3.34
N ALA A 359 5.42 22.04 4.27
CA ALA A 359 5.37 21.74 5.70
C ALA A 359 6.26 20.53 6.07
N VAL A 360 7.45 20.46 5.47
CA VAL A 360 8.42 19.40 5.71
C VAL A 360 9.51 19.93 6.62
N ASN A 361 9.79 19.25 7.72
CA ASN A 361 10.94 19.53 8.57
C ASN A 361 11.88 18.33 8.55
N MET A 362 13.11 18.51 8.11
CA MET A 362 14.17 17.50 8.16
C MET A 362 15.36 18.04 8.94
N THR A 363 15.46 17.59 10.19
CA THR A 363 16.51 17.99 11.12
C THR A 363 17.52 16.84 11.29
N ARG A 364 18.82 17.15 11.37
CA ARG A 364 19.90 16.18 11.62
C ARG A 364 20.00 15.04 10.60
N HIS A 365 19.67 15.32 9.35
CA HIS A 365 20.02 14.46 8.23
C HIS A 365 21.16 15.12 7.49
N GLY A 366 22.09 14.33 6.95
CA GLY A 366 23.32 14.79 6.27
C GLY A 366 23.07 16.04 5.45
N ALA A 367 22.39 15.92 4.31
CA ALA A 367 21.66 17.06 3.73
C ALA A 367 20.16 16.92 4.04
N GLY A 368 19.54 17.91 4.67
CA GLY A 368 18.09 17.93 4.90
C GLY A 368 17.31 17.82 3.59
N LEU A 369 17.77 18.53 2.55
CA LEU A 369 17.34 18.40 1.16
C LEU A 369 18.54 18.16 0.23
N LEU A 370 18.44 17.19 -0.65
CA LEU A 370 19.45 16.89 -1.66
C LEU A 370 18.82 16.69 -3.03
N MET A 371 19.15 17.58 -3.97
CA MET A 371 18.82 17.45 -5.39
C MET A 371 20.12 17.15 -6.15
N ASN A 372 20.34 15.87 -6.48
CA ASN A 372 21.58 15.43 -7.11
C ASN A 372 21.36 14.44 -8.27
N PRO A 373 20.63 14.84 -9.33
CA PRO A 373 20.42 14.00 -10.49
C PRO A 373 21.75 13.60 -11.13
N SER A 374 21.88 12.32 -11.46
CA SER A 374 23.02 11.74 -12.20
C SER A 374 22.90 12.04 -13.70
N PRO A 375 23.88 11.68 -14.55
CA PRO A 375 23.74 11.87 -15.99
C PRO A 375 22.45 11.22 -16.50
N VAL A 376 21.80 11.85 -17.49
CA VAL A 376 20.48 11.52 -18.04
C VAL A 376 19.28 11.68 -17.08
N GLN A 377 19.51 12.04 -15.82
CA GLN A 377 18.45 12.34 -14.86
C GLN A 377 18.24 13.84 -14.73
N ASN A 378 16.98 14.18 -14.46
CA ASN A 378 16.43 15.50 -14.63
C ASN A 378 15.43 15.78 -13.51
N LEU A 379 15.54 16.95 -12.88
CA LEU A 379 14.54 17.47 -11.96
C LEU A 379 13.98 18.75 -12.57
N TYR A 380 12.69 18.75 -12.89
CA TYR A 380 12.02 19.96 -13.38
C TYR A 380 11.35 20.67 -12.20
N SER A 381 10.12 21.17 -12.39
CA SER A 381 9.43 22.11 -11.48
C SER A 381 9.18 21.55 -10.07
N CYS A 382 10.21 21.55 -9.22
CA CYS A 382 10.13 21.20 -7.81
C CYS A 382 9.82 22.44 -6.98
N VAL A 383 8.71 22.42 -6.25
CA VAL A 383 8.24 23.52 -5.40
C VAL A 383 8.32 23.13 -3.94
N PHE A 384 9.00 23.95 -3.15
CA PHE A 384 9.19 23.80 -1.71
C PHE A 384 8.58 25.01 -1.01
N SER A 385 7.72 24.77 -0.03
CA SER A 385 7.07 25.84 0.73
C SER A 385 6.97 25.53 2.22
N ASP A 386 7.17 26.54 3.07
CA ASP A 386 6.93 26.48 4.51
C ASP A 386 7.64 25.26 5.14
N SER A 387 8.94 25.10 4.87
CA SER A 387 9.69 23.89 5.20
C SER A 387 11.03 24.22 5.86
N ASP A 388 11.54 23.30 6.68
CA ASP A 388 12.77 23.48 7.46
C ASP A 388 13.78 22.37 7.15
N PHE A 389 14.96 22.76 6.68
CA PHE A 389 16.11 21.87 6.53
C PHE A 389 17.21 22.36 7.46
N ASP A 390 17.57 21.54 8.45
CA ASP A 390 18.31 22.05 9.61
C ASP A 390 19.33 21.05 10.19
N SER A 391 20.37 21.60 10.83
CA SER A 391 21.31 20.86 11.68
C SER A 391 22.08 19.72 10.96
N ALA A 392 22.40 19.94 9.69
CA ALA A 392 23.20 19.05 8.85
C ALA A 392 24.67 18.97 9.31
N VAL A 393 25.19 17.76 9.52
CA VAL A 393 26.59 17.53 9.91
C VAL A 393 27.39 16.92 8.77
N GLY A 394 28.56 17.51 8.47
CA GLY A 394 29.44 17.11 7.38
C GLY A 394 28.94 17.53 5.98
N GLN A 395 27.83 18.26 5.89
CA GLN A 395 27.16 18.68 4.65
C GLN A 395 26.39 19.99 4.89
N SER A 396 25.92 20.62 3.81
CA SER A 396 24.98 21.76 3.85
C SER A 396 23.57 21.34 4.25
N SER A 397 22.78 22.25 4.84
CA SER A 397 21.38 21.95 5.22
C SER A 397 20.55 21.55 4.00
N ALA A 398 20.79 22.21 2.87
CA ALA A 398 20.25 21.81 1.58
C ALA A 398 21.29 21.93 0.47
N GLN A 399 21.16 21.09 -0.57
CA GLN A 399 22.05 21.08 -1.72
C GLN A 399 21.27 20.89 -3.02
N ILE A 400 21.57 21.75 -4.00
CA ILE A 400 21.27 21.55 -5.42
C ILE A 400 22.60 21.30 -6.10
N ALA A 401 22.98 20.03 -6.20
CA ALA A 401 24.31 19.59 -6.62
C ALA A 401 24.19 18.41 -7.61
N PRO A 402 23.70 18.65 -8.84
CA PRO A 402 23.61 17.62 -9.85
C PRO A 402 24.97 16.98 -10.17
N LEU A 403 24.99 15.65 -10.27
CA LEU A 403 26.16 14.82 -10.55
C LEU A 403 26.27 14.51 -12.04
N GLY A 404 26.11 15.53 -12.89
CA GLY A 404 26.08 15.41 -14.35
C GLY A 404 24.67 15.43 -14.96
N GLY A 405 23.63 15.30 -14.13
CA GLY A 405 22.24 15.56 -14.53
C GLY A 405 21.89 17.05 -14.48
N ALA A 406 20.61 17.36 -14.37
CA ALA A 406 20.18 18.75 -14.34
C ALA A 406 18.96 19.04 -13.48
N VAL A 407 18.92 20.28 -12.96
CA VAL A 407 17.85 20.83 -12.14
C VAL A 407 17.35 22.11 -12.79
N TRP A 408 16.05 22.18 -13.08
CA TRP A 408 15.41 23.34 -13.71
C TRP A 408 14.19 23.82 -12.94
N GLY A 409 14.08 25.13 -12.76
CA GLY A 409 12.83 25.73 -12.29
C GLY A 409 12.47 25.42 -10.84
N ALA A 410 13.45 25.11 -9.98
CA ALA A 410 13.22 24.84 -8.57
C ALA A 410 12.81 26.12 -7.82
N LYS A 411 11.79 26.03 -6.97
CA LYS A 411 11.19 27.18 -6.27
C LYS A 411 11.12 26.93 -4.78
N PHE A 412 11.59 27.88 -3.97
CA PHE A 412 11.61 27.83 -2.53
C PHE A 412 10.90 29.06 -1.97
N ASN A 413 9.89 28.86 -1.13
CA ASN A 413 9.11 29.94 -0.52
C ASN A 413 8.99 29.71 0.99
N ASN A 414 9.43 30.66 1.82
CA ASN A 414 9.41 30.50 3.28
C ASN A 414 10.13 29.22 3.74
N VAL A 415 11.38 29.06 3.34
CA VAL A 415 12.17 27.85 3.66
C VAL A 415 13.36 28.21 4.54
N TRP A 416 13.54 27.46 5.63
CA TRP A 416 14.69 27.56 6.53
C TRP A 416 15.81 26.63 6.10
N PHE A 417 17.02 27.17 6.02
CA PHE A 417 18.27 26.47 5.67
C PHE A 417 19.36 26.80 6.70
N GLY A 418 19.28 26.16 7.86
CA GLY A 418 20.05 26.61 9.04
C GLY A 418 20.90 25.55 9.71
N LEU A 419 21.77 26.04 10.59
CA LEU A 419 22.52 25.27 11.60
C LEU A 419 23.35 24.11 11.05
N SER A 420 23.69 24.13 9.76
CA SER A 420 24.62 23.14 9.21
C SER A 420 26.05 23.44 9.60
N THR A 421 26.89 22.41 9.54
CA THR A 421 28.35 22.55 9.64
C THR A 421 29.01 23.08 8.35
N GLN A 422 28.27 23.20 7.25
CA GLN A 422 28.72 23.79 5.98
C GLN A 422 27.81 24.96 5.59
N ASP A 423 27.49 25.17 4.30
CA ASP A 423 26.58 26.24 3.86
C ASP A 423 25.12 25.92 4.21
N GLY A 424 24.27 26.93 4.42
CA GLY A 424 22.82 26.70 4.60
C GLY A 424 22.20 26.06 3.36
N LEU A 425 22.32 26.74 2.22
CA LEU A 425 22.01 26.18 0.91
C LEU A 425 23.23 26.29 -0.01
N LEU A 426 23.66 25.16 -0.54
CA LEU A 426 24.64 25.08 -1.63
C LEU A 426 23.94 24.85 -2.96
N ILE A 427 24.18 25.72 -3.93
CA ILE A 427 23.81 25.52 -5.33
C ILE A 427 25.10 25.38 -6.12
N SER A 428 25.35 24.20 -6.69
CA SER A 428 26.63 23.89 -7.33
C SER A 428 26.50 23.11 -8.63
N GLY A 429 27.27 23.53 -9.65
CA GLY A 429 27.50 22.76 -10.89
C GLY A 429 28.74 21.87 -10.84
N ALA A 430 29.40 21.70 -9.69
CA ALA A 430 30.70 21.05 -9.58
C ALA A 430 30.74 19.59 -10.06
N GLY A 431 29.60 18.89 -10.06
CA GLY A 431 29.48 17.52 -10.60
C GLY A 431 29.40 17.45 -12.12
N GLY A 432 29.57 18.56 -12.83
CA GLY A 432 29.35 18.66 -14.28
C GLY A 432 27.88 18.80 -14.68
N GLY A 433 26.97 18.81 -13.71
CA GLY A 433 25.54 19.00 -13.94
C GLY A 433 25.14 20.45 -14.18
N THR A 434 23.91 20.66 -14.63
CA THR A 434 23.34 22.00 -14.90
C THR A 434 22.33 22.39 -13.83
N VAL A 435 22.38 23.64 -13.38
CA VAL A 435 21.33 24.24 -12.56
C VAL A 435 20.86 25.52 -13.21
N ASP A 436 19.57 25.60 -13.54
CA ASP A 436 19.00 26.76 -14.23
C ASP A 436 17.62 27.12 -13.67
N GLY A 437 17.45 28.37 -13.23
CA GLY A 437 16.16 28.89 -12.82
C GLY A 437 15.78 28.48 -11.40
N VAL A 438 16.59 28.88 -10.41
CA VAL A 438 16.26 28.66 -9.00
C VAL A 438 15.67 29.95 -8.42
N GLY A 439 14.43 29.88 -7.95
CA GLY A 439 13.75 30.99 -7.27
C GLY A 439 13.71 30.77 -5.76
N LEU A 440 14.17 31.75 -4.99
CA LEU A 440 14.11 31.77 -3.53
C LEU A 440 13.34 33.02 -3.09
N SER A 441 12.24 32.82 -2.36
CA SER A 441 11.40 33.89 -1.86
C SER A 441 11.24 33.76 -0.35
N ASN A 442 11.67 34.79 0.39
CA ASN A 442 11.57 34.83 1.84
C ASN A 442 12.20 33.60 2.53
N CYS A 443 13.38 33.18 2.08
CA CYS A 443 14.13 32.07 2.66
C CYS A 443 15.09 32.55 3.76
N GLU A 444 15.40 31.68 4.71
CA GLU A 444 16.19 32.01 5.90
C GLU A 444 17.46 31.14 5.97
N PHE A 445 18.61 31.76 6.25
CA PHE A 445 19.91 31.08 6.29
C PHE A 445 20.69 31.37 7.59
N PRO A 446 20.25 30.83 8.75
CA PRO A 446 20.85 31.10 10.04
C PRO A 446 22.00 30.16 10.42
N GLY A 447 23.07 30.73 10.97
CA GLY A 447 23.96 30.01 11.88
C GLY A 447 24.74 28.86 11.26
N ASN A 448 25.07 28.95 9.97
CA ASN A 448 25.77 27.88 9.26
C ASN A 448 27.30 27.99 9.42
N GLY A 449 28.00 26.85 9.35
CA GLY A 449 29.47 26.76 9.42
C GLY A 449 30.18 27.30 8.17
N GLY A 450 29.45 27.45 7.07
CA GLY A 450 29.86 28.08 5.82
C GLY A 450 29.14 29.41 5.60
N CYS A 451 28.65 29.63 4.39
CA CYS A 451 27.79 30.75 4.02
C CYS A 451 26.32 30.46 4.33
N GLY A 452 25.48 31.49 4.36
CA GLY A 452 24.03 31.29 4.34
C GLY A 452 23.58 30.64 3.03
N LEU A 453 23.79 31.35 1.91
CA LEU A 453 23.63 30.84 0.55
C LEU A 453 24.97 30.86 -0.18
N ASN A 454 25.35 29.75 -0.80
CA ASN A 454 26.53 29.63 -1.65
C ASN A 454 26.15 29.15 -3.05
N VAL A 455 26.37 30.00 -4.06
CA VAL A 455 26.12 29.70 -5.47
C VAL A 455 27.46 29.56 -6.20
N SER A 456 27.67 28.42 -6.86
CA SER A 456 28.98 28.06 -7.41
C SER A 456 28.96 27.24 -8.69
N GLY A 457 29.91 27.52 -9.59
CA GLY A 457 30.19 26.68 -10.76
C GLY A 457 29.65 27.23 -12.09
N ALA A 458 30.35 26.86 -13.16
CA ALA A 458 30.16 27.37 -14.52
C ALA A 458 28.78 27.09 -15.14
N ASN A 459 28.11 26.05 -14.66
CA ASN A 459 26.83 25.58 -15.19
C ASN A 459 25.64 25.95 -14.28
N VAL A 460 25.82 26.94 -13.41
CA VAL A 460 24.76 27.47 -12.55
C VAL A 460 24.32 28.82 -13.09
N SER A 461 23.03 28.95 -13.40
CA SER A 461 22.46 30.19 -13.92
C SER A 461 21.03 30.49 -13.48
N ASN A 462 20.61 31.74 -13.64
CA ASN A 462 19.26 32.25 -13.36
C ASN A 462 18.81 31.96 -11.91
N VAL A 463 19.66 32.32 -10.95
CA VAL A 463 19.33 32.24 -9.52
C VAL A 463 18.73 33.57 -9.06
N ILE A 464 17.49 33.55 -8.57
CA ILE A 464 16.74 34.73 -8.15
C ILE A 464 16.42 34.60 -6.66
N VAL A 465 16.88 35.55 -5.87
CA VAL A 465 16.60 35.65 -4.44
C VAL A 465 15.82 36.93 -4.17
N ASN A 466 14.64 36.80 -3.56
CA ASN A 466 13.76 37.92 -3.24
C ASN A 466 13.32 37.84 -1.78
N GLY A 467 13.76 38.79 -0.96
CA GLY A 467 13.48 38.79 0.48
C GLY A 467 14.21 37.69 1.25
N GLY A 468 13.92 37.60 2.54
CA GLY A 468 14.57 36.65 3.45
C GLY A 468 15.86 37.22 4.06
N TRP A 469 16.57 36.37 4.81
CA TRP A 469 17.72 36.81 5.58
C TRP A 469 18.79 35.73 5.79
N ALA A 470 20.05 36.16 5.93
CA ALA A 470 21.20 35.32 6.25
C ALA A 470 22.01 35.96 7.39
N ALA A 471 22.12 35.26 8.52
CA ALA A 471 22.72 35.81 9.74
C ALA A 471 23.45 34.78 10.58
N GLY A 472 24.51 35.21 11.28
CA GLY A 472 25.30 34.37 12.17
C GLY A 472 26.07 33.24 11.45
N ASN A 473 26.26 33.33 10.14
CA ASN A 473 27.03 32.35 9.39
C ASN A 473 28.53 32.57 9.62
N SER A 474 29.33 31.51 9.63
CA SER A 474 30.78 31.62 9.88
C SER A 474 31.52 32.30 8.74
N GLN A 475 30.95 32.27 7.52
CA GLN A 475 31.44 32.97 6.34
C GLN A 475 30.45 34.06 5.92
N ASP A 476 30.08 34.15 4.64
CA ASP A 476 29.21 35.24 4.14
C ASP A 476 27.73 34.95 4.35
N GLY A 477 26.89 36.00 4.31
CA GLY A 477 25.44 35.83 4.19
C GLY A 477 25.07 35.19 2.85
N TYR A 478 25.39 35.88 1.76
CA TYR A 478 25.17 35.43 0.38
C TYR A 478 26.48 35.44 -0.41
N ARG A 479 26.87 34.31 -0.99
CA ARG A 479 28.08 34.19 -1.81
C ARG A 479 27.77 33.72 -3.23
N PHE A 480 28.32 34.44 -4.21
CA PHE A 480 28.32 34.07 -5.62
C PHE A 480 29.77 33.90 -6.09
N THR A 481 30.14 32.67 -6.43
CA THR A 481 31.53 32.31 -6.75
C THR A 481 31.79 32.18 -8.26
N ASN A 482 33.05 31.94 -8.62
CA ASN A 482 33.52 31.80 -9.99
C ASN A 482 32.64 30.83 -10.81
N GLY A 483 32.31 31.23 -12.04
CA GLY A 483 31.49 30.46 -12.97
C GLY A 483 29.98 30.66 -12.83
N THR A 484 29.48 31.17 -11.70
CA THR A 484 28.04 31.48 -11.57
C THR A 484 27.64 32.54 -12.60
N SER A 485 26.57 32.33 -13.34
CA SER A 485 26.05 33.30 -14.31
C SER A 485 24.62 33.76 -13.99
N LYS A 486 24.20 34.98 -14.40
CA LYS A 486 22.80 35.42 -14.33
C LYS A 486 22.14 35.24 -12.95
N PHE A 487 22.36 36.17 -12.02
CA PHE A 487 21.71 36.10 -10.71
C PHE A 487 21.10 37.43 -10.28
N GLN A 488 20.11 37.36 -9.40
CA GLN A 488 19.46 38.50 -8.80
C GLN A 488 19.35 38.30 -7.29
N LEU A 489 19.72 39.34 -6.54
CA LEU A 489 19.53 39.44 -5.10
C LEU A 489 18.77 40.74 -4.81
N ASN A 490 17.55 40.64 -4.30
CA ASN A 490 16.70 41.81 -4.07
C ASN A 490 16.00 41.75 -2.71
N GLY A 491 16.02 42.85 -1.97
CA GLY A 491 15.21 42.99 -0.75
C GLY A 491 15.66 42.09 0.41
N VAL A 492 16.90 41.61 0.43
CA VAL A 492 17.37 40.67 1.45
C VAL A 492 18.06 41.37 2.62
N THR A 493 18.16 40.66 3.75
CA THR A 493 19.08 41.01 4.84
C THR A 493 20.26 40.04 4.87
N GLY A 494 21.48 40.53 4.72
CA GLY A 494 22.72 39.77 4.98
C GLY A 494 23.47 40.43 6.12
N GLY A 495 23.16 40.09 7.37
CA GLY A 495 23.66 40.77 8.56
C GLY A 495 22.93 40.30 9.82
N PRO A 496 23.28 40.82 11.01
CA PRO A 496 22.63 40.42 12.26
C PRO A 496 21.10 40.59 12.22
N CYS A 497 20.36 39.51 12.50
CA CYS A 497 18.91 39.52 12.62
C CYS A 497 18.41 38.32 13.44
N SER A 498 17.16 38.37 13.91
CA SER A 498 16.53 37.29 14.69
C SER A 498 17.36 36.79 15.89
N GLY A 499 18.07 37.71 16.57
CA GLY A 499 18.95 37.38 17.69
C GLY A 499 20.25 36.66 17.30
N ARG A 500 20.53 36.48 16.01
CA ARG A 500 21.80 35.97 15.49
C ARG A 500 22.80 37.10 15.32
N GLY A 501 24.07 36.79 15.55
CA GLY A 501 25.19 37.72 15.39
C GLY A 501 25.56 38.01 13.93
N PRO A 502 26.69 38.68 13.70
CA PRO A 502 27.19 39.00 12.37
C PRO A 502 27.50 37.73 11.56
N ASN A 503 27.45 37.83 10.23
CA ASN A 503 28.16 36.87 9.40
C ASN A 503 29.67 37.15 9.53
N GLY A 504 30.49 36.09 9.60
CA GLY A 504 31.94 36.20 9.76
C GLY A 504 32.64 36.86 8.57
N GLY A 505 32.09 36.68 7.37
CA GLY A 505 32.52 37.31 6.13
C GLY A 505 31.78 38.62 5.86
N TYR A 506 31.23 38.72 4.66
CA TYR A 506 30.42 39.82 4.16
C TYR A 506 28.92 39.53 4.26
N GLY A 507 28.10 40.57 4.24
CA GLY A 507 26.65 40.42 4.05
C GLY A 507 26.34 39.81 2.69
N CYS A 508 27.02 40.28 1.65
CA CYS A 508 27.05 39.65 0.34
C CYS A 508 28.45 39.73 -0.28
N GLN A 509 28.89 38.64 -0.89
CA GLN A 509 30.17 38.54 -1.60
C GLN A 509 29.96 38.03 -3.03
N VAL A 510 30.38 38.83 -4.01
CA VAL A 510 30.56 38.41 -5.40
C VAL A 510 32.07 38.24 -5.62
N VAL A 511 32.51 37.01 -5.86
CA VAL A 511 33.93 36.67 -6.02
C VAL A 511 34.37 36.90 -7.48
N THR A 512 35.66 37.22 -7.66
CA THR A 512 36.29 37.31 -8.99
C THR A 512 35.99 36.09 -9.85
N GLY A 513 35.54 36.31 -11.09
CA GLY A 513 35.13 35.25 -12.02
C GLY A 513 33.64 34.86 -11.94
N ALA A 514 32.88 35.42 -10.99
CA ALA A 514 31.42 35.37 -11.06
C ALA A 514 30.88 36.26 -12.20
N SER A 515 29.63 36.01 -12.60
CA SER A 515 28.93 36.51 -13.79
C SER A 515 29.21 37.94 -14.22
N ASN A 516 28.96 38.22 -15.50
CA ASN A 516 28.80 39.56 -16.03
C ASN A 516 27.36 40.06 -16.17
N ALA A 517 26.37 39.31 -15.69
CA ALA A 517 24.95 39.65 -15.78
C ALA A 517 24.28 39.44 -14.42
N TYR A 518 24.25 40.45 -13.55
CA TYR A 518 23.56 40.32 -12.25
C TYR A 518 23.05 41.63 -11.69
N ALA A 519 22.09 41.52 -10.77
CA ALA A 519 21.53 42.62 -10.02
C ALA A 519 21.56 42.36 -8.51
N ILE A 520 22.07 43.30 -7.73
CA ILE A 520 22.00 43.30 -6.26
C ILE A 520 21.38 44.63 -5.83
N ALA A 521 20.15 44.58 -5.29
CA ALA A 521 19.39 45.79 -5.01
C ALA A 521 18.59 45.74 -3.71
N ASN A 522 18.31 46.93 -3.17
CA ASN A 522 17.34 47.16 -2.08
C ASN A 522 17.59 46.29 -0.83
N SER A 523 18.84 45.95 -0.55
CA SER A 523 19.19 44.99 0.50
C SER A 523 19.90 45.65 1.68
N LEU A 524 19.81 45.03 2.86
CA LEU A 524 20.50 45.42 4.08
C LEU A 524 21.71 44.52 4.30
N PHE A 525 22.92 45.08 4.25
CA PHE A 525 24.17 44.32 4.43
C PHE A 525 25.04 44.81 5.60
N ALA A 526 24.51 45.67 6.46
CA ALA A 526 25.27 46.26 7.57
C ALA A 526 25.57 45.24 8.69
N GLY A 527 26.63 45.52 9.45
CA GLY A 527 26.92 44.83 10.72
C GLY A 527 27.61 43.47 10.60
N ASN A 528 28.29 43.16 9.49
CA ASN A 528 29.09 41.93 9.32
C ASN A 528 30.56 42.13 9.71
N SER A 529 31.27 41.03 10.00
CA SER A 529 32.61 41.10 10.58
C SER A 529 33.70 41.54 9.60
N THR A 530 33.62 41.15 8.33
CA THR A 530 34.63 41.54 7.32
C THR A 530 34.21 42.80 6.55
N GLY A 531 32.94 42.91 6.17
CA GLY A 531 32.41 44.08 5.47
C GLY A 531 30.98 43.88 5.01
N SER A 532 30.36 44.91 4.44
CA SER A 532 28.93 44.84 4.10
C SER A 532 28.71 44.11 2.77
N LEU A 533 29.19 44.68 1.67
CA LEU A 533 29.07 44.13 0.32
C LEU A 533 30.44 44.17 -0.36
N LEU A 534 30.91 43.03 -0.85
CA LEU A 534 32.09 42.95 -1.72
C LEU A 534 31.64 42.57 -3.12
N ASP A 535 31.87 43.47 -4.08
CA ASP A 535 31.58 43.23 -5.49
C ASP A 535 32.86 43.12 -6.34
N ASN A 536 33.44 41.92 -6.41
CA ASN A 536 34.56 41.62 -7.30
C ASN A 536 34.13 40.97 -8.63
N GLY A 537 32.83 41.02 -8.97
CA GLY A 537 32.35 40.48 -10.25
C GLY A 537 33.05 41.17 -11.42
N THR A 538 33.60 40.37 -12.33
CA THR A 538 34.51 40.82 -13.41
C THR A 538 33.79 41.34 -14.65
N GLY A 539 32.47 41.29 -14.65
CA GLY A 539 31.69 41.59 -15.83
C GLY A 539 31.13 43.00 -15.93
N SER A 540 30.77 43.39 -17.16
CA SER A 540 30.35 44.74 -17.51
C SER A 540 28.84 45.00 -17.41
N SER A 541 27.99 43.97 -17.34
CA SER A 541 26.51 44.13 -17.28
C SER A 541 25.99 43.84 -15.87
N LYS A 542 26.37 44.66 -14.90
CA LYS A 542 25.97 44.52 -13.49
C LYS A 542 25.25 45.75 -12.97
N SER A 543 24.28 45.55 -12.07
CA SER A 543 23.59 46.61 -11.33
C SER A 543 23.71 46.35 -9.83
N VAL A 544 24.37 47.27 -9.12
CA VAL A 544 24.50 47.20 -7.66
C VAL A 544 24.06 48.56 -7.10
N ASN A 545 22.86 48.64 -6.56
CA ASN A 545 22.23 49.91 -6.21
C ASN A 545 21.31 49.81 -4.98
N ASN A 546 21.08 50.94 -4.31
CA ASN A 546 20.12 51.06 -3.20
C ASN A 546 20.32 50.05 -2.05
N ASN A 547 21.57 49.68 -1.76
CA ASN A 547 21.90 48.76 -0.66
C ASN A 547 22.34 49.56 0.57
N LEU A 548 21.79 49.23 1.75
CA LEU A 548 22.20 49.83 3.02
C LEU A 548 23.44 49.11 3.56
N LEU A 549 24.57 49.81 3.59
CA LEU A 549 25.89 49.24 3.90
C LEU A 549 26.42 49.62 5.29
N SER A 550 25.80 50.57 5.99
CA SER A 550 26.28 51.08 7.28
C SER A 550 25.12 51.48 8.18
#